data_AF-A0A353DMT4-F1
#
_entry.id   AF-A0A353DMT4-F1
#
_cell.length_a   1.000
_cell.length_b   1.000
_cell.length_c   1.000
_cell.angle_alpha   90.00
_cell.angle_beta   90.00
_cell.angle_gamma   90.00
#
_symmetry.space_group_name_H-M   'P 1'
#
loop_
_entity.id
_entity.type
_entity.pdbx_description
1 polymer ?
#
loop_
_entity_poly.entity_id
_entity_poly.type
_entity_poly.pdbx_seq_one_letter_code
_entity_poly.pdbx_strand_id
1 'polypeptide(L)'
;LCGTVSGTGLAYSGILMFVFYILWDFGEYILIFLISGSSLGDLFGGSVWSILYNVGFLLGSVAAFVIGILLYIRLRQFLVGKYPSYVGLRNLALAFMILAIIFNGFFPMLMLFVEPSLKVFLTLLCPFAVIFEALASFFTVTRLKSEY
;
A
#
# COMPACT_ATOMS: atom_id res chain seq x y z
N LEU A 1 -13.33 23.56 6.62
CA LEU A 1 -12.37 22.64 7.26
C LEU A 1 -12.56 22.66 8.80
N CYS A 2 -13.80 22.45 9.27
CA CYS A 2 -14.01 22.21 10.70
C CYS A 2 -13.52 20.79 11.00
N GLY A 3 -12.50 20.65 11.86
CA GLY A 3 -11.97 19.35 12.29
C GLY A 3 -10.49 19.09 11.93
N THR A 4 -9.87 19.97 11.15
CA THR A 4 -8.46 19.88 10.78
C THR A 4 -7.64 20.85 11.63
N VAL A 5 -6.65 20.33 12.37
CA VAL A 5 -5.64 21.16 13.03
C VAL A 5 -4.87 21.93 11.95
N SER A 6 -4.54 23.20 12.18
CA SER A 6 -3.66 23.99 11.28
C SER A 6 -2.48 23.14 10.77
N GLY A 7 -2.22 23.12 9.45
CA GLY A 7 -1.14 22.33 8.84
C GLY A 7 -1.49 20.90 8.35
N THR A 8 -2.71 20.43 8.58
CA THR A 8 -3.15 19.07 8.18
C THR A 8 -3.28 18.85 6.67
N GLY A 9 -3.57 19.86 5.86
CA GLY A 9 -3.68 19.72 4.39
C GLY A 9 -2.40 19.20 3.73
N LEU A 10 -1.24 19.63 4.22
CA LEU A 10 0.08 19.14 3.76
C LEU A 10 0.28 17.67 4.12
N ALA A 11 -0.08 17.26 5.34
CA ALA A 11 0.03 15.87 5.77
C ALA A 11 -0.86 14.93 4.92
N TYR A 12 -2.10 15.33 4.64
CA TYR A 12 -3.01 14.56 3.78
C TYR A 12 -2.59 14.57 2.31
N SER A 13 -1.91 15.63 1.85
CA SER A 13 -1.29 15.64 0.52
C SER A 13 -0.11 14.66 0.44
N GLY A 14 0.69 14.56 1.51
CA GLY A 14 1.74 13.55 1.63
C GLY A 14 1.19 12.13 1.60
N ILE A 15 0.08 11.87 2.32
CA ILE A 15 -0.63 10.57 2.24
C ILE A 15 -1.11 10.30 0.81
N LEU A 16 -1.62 11.31 0.10
CA LEU A 16 -2.08 11.14 -1.27
C LEU A 16 -0.94 10.80 -2.24
N MET A 17 0.24 11.38 -2.04
CA MET A 17 1.45 11.00 -2.78
C MET A 17 1.89 9.57 -2.47
N PHE A 18 1.90 9.18 -1.19
CA PHE A 18 2.21 7.81 -0.78
C PHE A 18 1.25 6.79 -1.40
N VAL A 19 -0.06 7.06 -1.35
CA VAL A 19 -1.07 6.20 -1.98
C VAL A 19 -0.81 6.07 -3.48
N PHE A 20 -0.49 7.17 -4.16
CA PHE A 20 -0.18 7.14 -5.59
C PHE A 20 1.09 6.33 -5.90
N TYR A 21 2.14 6.47 -5.09
CA TYR A 21 3.37 5.70 -5.22
C TYR A 21 3.11 4.19 -5.09
N ILE A 22 2.36 3.77 -4.06
CA ILE A 22 2.01 2.37 -3.85
C ILE A 22 1.10 1.83 -4.96
N LEU A 23 0.17 2.65 -5.47
CA LEU A 23 -0.65 2.29 -6.62
C LEU A 23 0.18 2.08 -7.88
N TRP A 24 1.18 2.92 -8.10
CA TRP A 24 2.11 2.76 -9.21
C TRP A 24 2.87 1.44 -9.09
N ASP A 25 3.45 1.17 -7.93
CA ASP A 25 4.24 -0.05 -7.68
C ASP A 25 3.39 -1.32 -7.89
N PHE A 26 2.20 -1.41 -7.29
CA PHE A 26 1.29 -2.54 -7.54
C PHE A 26 0.79 -2.60 -8.99
N GLY A 27 0.58 -1.46 -9.63
CA GLY A 27 0.23 -1.39 -11.05
C GLY A 27 1.31 -1.99 -11.93
N GLU A 28 2.58 -1.71 -11.64
CA GLU A 28 3.74 -2.27 -12.33
C GLU A 28 3.84 -3.79 -12.10
N TYR A 29 3.69 -4.27 -10.87
CA TYR A 29 3.68 -5.71 -10.58
C TYR A 29 2.56 -6.46 -11.30
N ILE A 30 1.33 -5.92 -11.30
CA ILE A 30 0.20 -6.49 -12.02
C ILE A 30 0.48 -6.49 -13.53
N LEU A 31 1.02 -5.40 -14.06
CA LEU A 31 1.35 -5.27 -15.48
C LEU A 31 2.47 -6.24 -15.90
N ILE A 32 3.51 -6.40 -15.09
CA ILE A 32 4.56 -7.40 -15.30
C ILE A 32 3.93 -8.79 -15.28
N PHE A 33 3.03 -9.10 -14.35
CA PHE A 33 2.35 -10.40 -14.33
C PHE A 33 1.50 -10.66 -15.58
N LEU A 34 0.85 -9.61 -16.13
CA LEU A 34 0.01 -9.71 -17.33
C LEU A 34 0.81 -9.77 -18.65
N ILE A 35 1.90 -8.99 -18.75
CA ILE A 35 2.72 -8.86 -19.96
C ILE A 35 3.80 -9.93 -20.05
N SER A 36 4.33 -10.38 -18.90
CA SER A 36 5.51 -11.26 -18.90
C SER A 36 5.28 -12.56 -19.65
N GLY A 37 4.04 -13.03 -19.85
CA GLY A 37 3.70 -14.10 -20.78
C GLY A 37 4.46 -15.42 -20.55
N SER A 38 5.29 -15.48 -19.50
CA SER A 38 5.95 -16.65 -18.99
C SER A 38 4.84 -17.62 -18.70
N SER A 39 5.00 -18.86 -19.16
CA SER A 39 4.00 -19.88 -18.95
C SER A 39 3.58 -19.81 -17.48
N LEU A 40 2.27 -19.88 -17.19
CA LEU A 40 1.82 -19.95 -15.78
C LEU A 40 2.63 -21.03 -15.02
N GLY A 41 3.13 -22.05 -15.74
CA GLY A 41 4.09 -23.05 -15.26
C GLY A 41 5.43 -22.54 -14.71
N ASP A 42 5.97 -21.40 -15.16
CA ASP A 42 7.22 -20.82 -14.63
C ASP A 42 6.96 -19.94 -13.40
N LEU A 43 5.82 -19.25 -13.34
CA LEU A 43 5.36 -18.49 -12.16
C LEU A 43 4.85 -19.40 -11.03
N PHE A 44 4.38 -20.60 -11.37
CA PHE A 44 3.93 -21.64 -10.42
C PHE A 44 4.92 -22.80 -10.29
N GLY A 45 6.09 -22.70 -10.93
CA GLY A 45 7.05 -23.78 -11.08
C GLY A 45 7.92 -24.02 -9.86
N GLY A 46 7.86 -25.24 -9.32
CA GLY A 46 8.88 -25.85 -8.45
C GLY A 46 8.41 -26.29 -7.06
N SER A 47 7.44 -25.60 -6.43
CA SER A 47 6.91 -25.99 -5.11
C SER A 47 5.56 -25.34 -4.78
N VAL A 48 4.76 -26.00 -3.94
CA VAL A 48 3.48 -25.48 -3.42
C VAL A 48 3.65 -24.13 -2.70
N TRP A 49 4.81 -23.93 -2.07
CA TRP A 49 5.15 -22.68 -1.38
C TRP A 49 5.30 -21.50 -2.34
N SER A 50 5.91 -21.71 -3.51
CA SER A 50 6.01 -20.68 -4.57
C SER A 50 4.63 -20.28 -5.09
N ILE A 51 3.74 -21.26 -5.29
CA ILE A 51 2.36 -21.03 -5.73
C ILE A 51 1.58 -20.20 -4.70
N LEU A 52 1.63 -20.59 -3.43
CA LEU A 52 0.95 -19.86 -2.35
C LEU A 52 1.50 -18.44 -2.21
N TYR A 53 2.81 -18.24 -2.35
CA TYR A 53 3.45 -16.94 -2.32
C TYR A 53 2.95 -16.04 -3.47
N ASN A 54 3.04 -16.53 -4.72
CA ASN A 54 2.68 -15.74 -5.90
C ASN A 54 1.18 -15.43 -5.99
N VAL A 55 0.31 -16.40 -5.68
CA VAL A 55 -1.15 -16.16 -5.66
C VAL A 55 -1.53 -15.22 -4.51
N GLY A 56 -0.97 -15.43 -3.32
CA GLY A 56 -1.21 -14.57 -2.16
C GLY A 56 -0.78 -13.13 -2.40
N PHE A 57 0.41 -12.95 -2.98
CA PHE A 57 0.93 -11.63 -3.36
C PHE A 57 0.07 -10.96 -4.43
N LEU A 58 -0.36 -11.70 -5.46
CA LEU A 58 -1.23 -11.16 -6.51
C LEU A 58 -2.58 -10.69 -5.95
N LEU A 59 -3.24 -11.52 -5.13
CA LEU A 59 -4.52 -11.16 -4.51
C LEU A 59 -4.35 -9.95 -3.58
N GLY A 60 -3.27 -9.91 -2.80
CA GLY A 60 -2.92 -8.76 -1.96
C GLY A 60 -2.69 -7.49 -2.78
N SER A 61 -1.96 -7.59 -3.89
CA SER A 61 -1.67 -6.48 -4.79
C SER A 61 -2.94 -5.93 -5.43
N VAL A 62 -3.83 -6.80 -5.91
CA VAL A 62 -5.13 -6.39 -6.48
C VAL A 62 -6.01 -5.73 -5.42
N ALA A 63 -6.09 -6.31 -4.21
CA ALA A 63 -6.87 -5.74 -3.12
C ALA A 63 -6.35 -4.35 -2.71
N ALA A 64 -5.03 -4.22 -2.54
CA ALA A 64 -4.37 -2.96 -2.22
C ALA A 64 -4.55 -1.92 -3.34
N PHE A 65 -4.51 -2.35 -4.61
CA PHE A 65 -4.74 -1.48 -5.76
C PHE A 65 -6.16 -0.92 -5.79
N VAL A 66 -7.17 -1.77 -5.64
CA VAL A 66 -8.59 -1.35 -5.61
C VAL A 66 -8.85 -0.41 -4.43
N ILE A 67 -8.39 -0.80 -3.23
CA ILE A 67 -8.57 0.01 -2.02
C ILE A 67 -7.80 1.34 -2.14
N GLY A 68 -6.61 1.33 -2.74
CA GLY A 68 -5.80 2.52 -2.98
C GLY A 68 -6.48 3.50 -3.93
N ILE A 69 -7.10 3.03 -5.02
CA ILE A 69 -7.88 3.90 -5.94
C ILE A 69 -9.04 4.54 -5.19
N LEU A 70 -9.79 3.73 -4.42
CA LEU A 70 -10.91 4.24 -3.62
C LEU A 70 -10.42 5.30 -2.62
N LEU A 71 -9.33 5.01 -1.90
CA LEU A 71 -8.74 5.93 -0.93
C LEU A 71 -8.26 7.22 -1.60
N TYR A 72 -7.58 7.14 -2.74
CA TYR A 72 -7.14 8.30 -3.50
C TYR A 72 -8.31 9.22 -3.86
N ILE A 73 -9.40 8.64 -4.39
CA ILE A 73 -10.60 9.40 -4.75
C ILE A 73 -11.22 10.05 -3.51
N ARG A 74 -11.42 9.29 -2.42
CA ARG A 74 -12.06 9.82 -1.19
C ARG A 74 -11.20 10.86 -0.48
N LEU A 75 -9.89 10.65 -0.43
CA LEU A 75 -8.94 11.59 0.16
C LEU A 75 -8.86 12.89 -0.64
N ARG A 76 -8.91 12.82 -1.97
CA ARG A 76 -9.01 14.01 -2.84
C ARG A 76 -10.33 14.76 -2.61
N GLN A 77 -11.46 14.05 -2.52
CA GLN A 77 -12.75 14.66 -2.20
C GLN A 77 -12.72 15.34 -0.82
N PHE A 78 -12.05 14.73 0.16
CA PHE A 78 -11.85 15.30 1.50
C PHE A 78 -11.03 16.60 1.47
N LEU A 79 -9.91 16.61 0.75
CA LEU A 79 -9.06 17.81 0.60
C LEU A 79 -9.79 18.99 -0.05
N VAL A 80 -10.72 18.71 -0.97
CA VAL A 80 -11.55 19.73 -1.64
C VAL A 80 -12.82 20.06 -0.82
N GLY A 81 -13.01 19.44 0.34
CA GLY A 81 -14.16 19.70 1.24
C GLY A 81 -15.49 19.09 0.76
N LYS A 82 -15.45 18.12 -0.17
CA LYS A 82 -16.63 17.47 -0.76
C LYS A 82 -16.96 16.10 -0.15
N TYR A 83 -16.14 15.59 0.76
CA TYR A 83 -16.37 14.29 1.40
C TYR A 83 -16.90 14.44 2.84
N PRO A 84 -18.11 13.95 3.14
CA PRO A 84 -18.75 14.21 4.44
C PRO A 84 -18.33 13.25 5.56
N SER A 85 -17.81 12.05 5.24
CA SER A 85 -17.57 10.99 6.23
C SER A 85 -16.11 10.92 6.69
N TYR A 86 -15.78 11.48 7.85
CA TYR A 86 -14.45 11.38 8.45
C TYR A 86 -14.12 9.95 8.88
N VAL A 87 -15.09 9.23 9.45
CA VAL A 87 -14.93 7.83 9.90
C VAL A 87 -14.68 6.89 8.72
N GLY A 88 -15.43 7.05 7.62
CA GLY A 88 -15.25 6.24 6.42
C GLY A 88 -13.89 6.45 5.78
N LEU A 89 -13.41 7.70 5.70
CA LEU A 89 -12.06 7.99 5.19
C LEU A 89 -11.00 7.35 6.08
N ARG A 90 -11.15 7.46 7.40
CA ARG A 90 -10.21 6.89 8.37
C ARG A 90 -10.11 5.38 8.21
N ASN A 91 -11.23 4.66 8.23
CA ASN A 91 -11.22 3.20 8.13
C ASN A 91 -10.63 2.71 6.79
N LEU A 92 -10.97 3.40 5.69
CA LEU A 92 -10.43 3.10 4.37
C LEU A 92 -8.91 3.31 4.32
N ALA A 93 -8.43 4.41 4.89
CA ALA A 93 -7.00 4.69 4.98
C ALA A 93 -6.28 3.65 5.84
N LEU A 94 -6.82 3.29 7.01
CA LEU A 94 -6.21 2.28 7.88
C LEU A 94 -6.14 0.92 7.20
N ALA A 95 -7.21 0.50 6.50
CA ALA A 95 -7.22 -0.73 5.72
C ALA A 95 -6.13 -0.72 4.63
N PHE A 96 -5.98 0.39 3.91
CA PHE A 96 -4.92 0.55 2.92
C PHE A 96 -3.52 0.48 3.54
N MET A 97 -3.26 1.18 4.65
CA MET A 97 -1.95 1.16 5.32
C MET A 97 -1.58 -0.25 5.78
N ILE A 98 -2.52 -1.00 6.33
CA ILE A 98 -2.30 -2.40 6.75
C ILE A 98 -1.93 -3.26 5.54
N LEU A 99 -2.65 -3.12 4.43
CA LEU A 99 -2.35 -3.87 3.20
C LEU A 99 -0.98 -3.49 2.62
N ALA A 100 -0.63 -2.20 2.60
CA ALA A 100 0.67 -1.74 2.14
C ALA A 100 1.81 -2.31 3.02
N ILE A 101 1.66 -2.30 4.35
CA ILE A 101 2.63 -2.87 5.28
C ILE A 101 2.79 -4.37 5.07
N ILE A 102 1.70 -5.11 4.94
CA ILE A 102 1.75 -6.58 4.79
C ILE A 102 2.36 -6.95 3.43
N PHE A 103 1.83 -6.41 2.33
CA PHE A 103 2.14 -6.88 0.99
C PHE A 103 3.36 -6.19 0.37
N ASN A 104 3.63 -4.92 0.67
CA ASN A 104 4.77 -4.19 0.10
C ASN A 104 5.93 -4.06 1.11
N GLY A 105 5.63 -4.04 2.41
CA GLY A 105 6.63 -4.04 3.48
C GLY A 105 7.16 -5.44 3.82
N PHE A 106 6.33 -6.27 4.44
CA PHE A 106 6.75 -7.56 5.01
C PHE A 106 6.93 -8.67 3.97
N PHE A 107 6.07 -8.75 2.97
CA PHE A 107 6.10 -9.85 1.99
C PHE A 107 7.43 -9.91 1.20
N PRO A 108 8.02 -8.77 0.76
CA PRO A 108 9.35 -8.78 0.13
C PRO A 108 10.48 -9.15 1.09
N MET A 109 10.35 -8.85 2.39
CA MET A 109 11.36 -9.23 3.39
C MET A 109 11.52 -10.74 3.53
N LEU A 110 10.53 -11.53 3.10
CA LEU A 110 10.65 -12.99 3.08
C LEU A 110 11.83 -13.47 2.20
N MET A 111 12.29 -12.66 1.25
CA MET A 111 13.48 -12.98 0.45
C MET A 111 14.78 -13.08 1.29
N LEU A 112 14.89 -12.39 2.44
CA LEU A 112 16.08 -12.51 3.30
C LEU A 112 16.24 -13.90 3.92
N PHE A 113 15.13 -14.60 4.14
CA PHE A 113 15.20 -15.97 4.66
C PHE A 113 15.68 -16.96 3.61
N VAL A 114 15.51 -16.63 2.33
CA VAL A 114 15.90 -17.47 1.19
C VAL A 114 17.33 -17.15 0.75
N GLU A 115 17.70 -15.87 0.68
CA GLU A 115 19.03 -15.43 0.26
C GLU A 115 19.51 -14.22 1.08
N PRO A 116 20.28 -14.44 2.17
CA PRO A 116 20.81 -13.35 2.99
C PRO A 116 22.07 -12.74 2.35
N SER A 117 21.89 -11.89 1.32
CA SER A 117 22.98 -11.17 0.65
C SER A 117 22.87 -9.65 0.82
N LEU A 118 24.00 -8.93 0.74
CA LEU A 118 24.03 -7.46 0.81
C LEU A 118 23.17 -6.83 -0.30
N LYS A 119 23.12 -7.46 -1.49
CA LYS A 119 22.28 -7.03 -2.60
C LYS A 119 20.80 -7.10 -2.23
N VAL A 120 20.36 -8.21 -1.62
CA VAL A 120 18.98 -8.38 -1.13
C VAL A 120 18.66 -7.35 -0.05
N PHE A 121 19.59 -7.11 0.88
CA PHE A 121 19.40 -6.08 1.91
C PHE A 121 19.21 -4.67 1.31
N LEU A 122 20.02 -4.29 0.32
CA LEU A 122 19.88 -2.99 -0.35
C LEU A 122 18.55 -2.87 -1.10
N THR A 123 18.06 -3.94 -1.73
CA THR A 123 16.74 -3.94 -2.38
C THR A 123 15.59 -3.82 -1.38
N LEU A 124 15.79 -4.19 -0.12
CA LEU A 124 14.77 -4.08 0.93
C LEU A 124 14.64 -2.70 1.57
N LEU A 125 15.55 -1.77 1.28
CA LEU A 125 15.44 -0.38 1.77
C LEU A 125 14.11 0.26 1.35
N CYS A 126 13.61 -0.07 0.17
CA CYS A 126 12.31 0.41 -0.34
C CYS A 126 11.13 -0.15 0.49
N PRO A 127 10.99 -1.49 0.68
CA PRO A 127 10.04 -2.06 1.63
C PRO A 127 10.09 -1.47 3.04
N PHE A 128 11.29 -1.19 3.58
CA PHE A 128 11.43 -0.51 4.87
C PHE A 128 10.84 0.92 4.84
N ALA A 129 11.14 1.70 3.80
CA ALA A 129 10.57 3.04 3.62
C ALA A 129 9.04 3.00 3.58
N VAL A 130 8.46 2.04 2.87
CA VAL A 130 7.01 1.84 2.79
C VAL A 130 6.39 1.56 4.16
N ILE A 131 7.04 0.74 5.00
CA ILE A 131 6.57 0.49 6.38
C ILE A 131 6.55 1.80 7.18
N PHE A 132 7.63 2.58 7.13
CA PHE A 132 7.72 3.84 7.88
C PHE A 132 6.70 4.88 7.39
N GLU A 133 6.53 5.02 6.08
CA GLU A 133 5.54 5.93 5.49
C GLU A 133 4.10 5.51 5.81
N ALA A 134 3.81 4.21 5.77
CA ALA A 134 2.51 3.67 6.15
C ALA A 134 2.22 3.89 7.64
N LEU A 135 3.22 3.70 8.52
CA LEU A 135 3.09 3.99 9.96
C LEU A 135 2.88 5.48 10.23
N ALA A 136 3.64 6.36 9.59
CA ALA A 136 3.47 7.81 9.71
C ALA A 136 2.07 8.24 9.25
N SER A 137 1.60 7.67 8.14
CA SER A 137 0.27 7.89 7.59
C SER A 137 -0.82 7.34 8.52
N PHE A 138 -0.62 6.17 9.13
CA PHE A 138 -1.51 5.58 10.12
C PHE A 138 -1.72 6.53 11.32
N PHE A 139 -0.63 7.03 11.91
CA PHE A 139 -0.72 7.99 13.02
C PHE A 139 -1.32 9.33 12.61
N THR A 140 -1.14 9.74 11.35
CA THR A 140 -1.76 10.95 10.82
C THR A 140 -3.26 10.79 10.67
N VAL A 141 -3.72 9.68 10.12
CA VAL A 141 -5.15 9.43 9.85
C VAL A 141 -5.92 9.08 11.13
N THR A 142 -5.30 8.43 12.11
CA THR A 142 -5.92 8.21 13.43
C THR A 142 -6.21 9.51 14.18
N ARG A 143 -5.50 10.60 13.88
CA ARG A 143 -5.76 11.94 14.43
C ARG A 143 -6.94 12.66 13.78
N LEU A 144 -7.55 12.13 12.70
CA LEU A 144 -8.85 12.62 12.23
C LEU A 144 -9.86 12.49 13.38
N LYS A 145 -10.39 13.63 13.83
CA LYS A 145 -11.45 13.64 14.85
C LYS A 145 -12.59 12.73 14.37
N SER A 146 -12.91 11.69 15.14
CA SER A 146 -14.18 11.01 15.01
C SER A 146 -15.24 11.96 15.55
N GLU A 147 -15.92 12.67 14.65
CA GLU A 147 -17.18 13.42 14.82
C GLU A 147 -17.35 14.24 16.13
N TYR A 148 -17.51 15.55 15.95
CA TYR A 148 -18.42 16.35 16.79
C TYR A 148 -19.74 16.44 16.05
#